data_AF-A0A1V9YBN6-F1
#
_entry.id   AF-A0A1V9YBN6-F1
#
_cell.length_a   1.000
_cell.length_b   1.000
_cell.length_c   1.000
_cell.angle_alpha   90.00
_cell.angle_beta   90.00
_cell.angle_gamma   90.00
#
_symmetry.space_group_name_H-M   'P 1'
#
loop_
_entity.id
_entity.type
_entity.pdbx_description
1 polymer ?
#
loop_
_entity_poly.entity_id
_entity_poly.type
_entity_poly.pdbx_seq_one_letter_code
_entity_poly.pdbx_strand_id
1 'polypeptide(L)' 'MGRGPTLAPEEVGRVRGLAEAGFSNREIAARVGRSKGAVAAVLKTKNDSMPEPMGRPTSLNERMLRHV' A
#
# COMPACT_ATOMS: atom_id res chain seq x y z
N MET A 1 -9.82 0.38 15.02
CA MET A 1 -8.35 0.25 15.05
C MET A 1 -7.81 0.59 13.67
N GLY A 2 -7.03 1.67 13.55
CA GLY A 2 -6.41 2.06 12.28
C GLY A 2 -5.37 1.03 11.84
N ARG A 3 -5.20 0.87 10.52
CA ARG A 3 -4.07 0.11 9.98
C ARG A 3 -2.80 0.83 10.43
N GLY A 4 -1.87 0.10 11.06
CA GLY A 4 -0.60 0.66 11.54
C GLY A 4 0.21 1.33 10.42
N PRO A 5 1.37 1.93 10.74
CA PRO A 5 2.15 2.70 9.79
C PRO A 5 2.45 1.90 8.51
N THR A 6 2.32 2.58 7.37
CA THR A 6 2.65 2.07 6.05
C THR A 6 4.05 1.46 6.06
N LEU A 7 4.24 0.31 5.41
CA LEU A 7 5.57 -0.30 5.32
C LEU A 7 6.51 0.63 4.58
N ALA A 8 7.73 0.79 5.13
CA ALA A 8 8.80 1.50 4.45
C ALA A 8 9.21 0.75 3.16
N PRO A 9 9.70 1.46 2.14
CA PRO A 9 10.13 0.84 0.89
C PRO A 9 11.21 -0.24 1.09
N GLU A 10 12.09 -0.07 2.08
CA GLU A 10 13.10 -1.07 2.46
C GLU A 10 12.47 -2.36 3.01
N GLU A 11 11.45 -2.24 3.85
CA GLU A 11 10.71 -3.39 4.40
C GLU A 11 9.97 -4.14 3.28
N VAL A 12 9.41 -3.40 2.32
CA VAL A 12 8.78 -3.96 1.13
C VAL A 12 9.79 -4.78 0.31
N GLY A 13 11.00 -4.27 0.13
CA GLY A 13 12.08 -4.99 -0.55
C GLY A 13 12.44 -6.30 0.16
N ARG A 14 12.56 -6.29 1.50
CA ARG A 14 12.82 -7.52 2.28
C ARG A 14 11.71 -8.54 2.18
N VAL A 15 10.45 -8.10 2.27
CA VAL A 15 9.27 -8.99 2.12
C VAL A 15 9.29 -9.66 0.75
N ARG A 16 9.58 -8.90 -0.31
CA ARG A 16 9.66 -9.43 -1.68
C ARG A 16 10.79 -10.43 -1.85
N GLY A 17 12.00 -10.11 -1.37
CA GLY A 17 13.14 -11.03 -1.46
C GLY A 17 12.91 -12.33 -0.69
N LEU A 18 12.26 -12.29 0.48
CA LEU A 18 11.92 -13.49 1.23
C LEU A 18 10.82 -14.32 0.52
N ALA A 19 9.85 -13.68 -0.12
CA ALA A 19 8.84 -14.41 -0.90
C ALA A 19 9.45 -15.07 -2.14
N GLU A 20 10.38 -14.40 -2.82
CA GLU A 20 11.12 -14.97 -3.97
C GLU A 20 12.04 -16.13 -3.55
N ALA A 21 12.57 -16.09 -2.33
CA ALA A 21 13.30 -17.21 -1.73
C ALA A 21 12.39 -18.37 -1.26
N GLY A 22 11.07 -18.30 -1.47
CA GLY A 22 10.12 -19.38 -1.18
C GLY A 22 9.61 -19.47 0.25
N PHE A 23 9.88 -18.47 1.11
CA PHE A 23 9.34 -18.46 2.47
C PHE A 23 7.81 -18.25 2.48
N SER A 24 7.13 -18.86 3.45
CA SER A 24 5.69 -18.66 3.60
C SER A 24 5.36 -17.28 4.19
N ASN A 25 4.17 -16.76 3.88
CA ASN A 25 3.70 -15.47 4.42
C ASN A 25 3.75 -15.40 5.96
N ARG A 26 3.60 -16.54 6.66
CA ARG A 26 3.69 -16.60 8.12
C ARG A 26 5.12 -16.41 8.61
N GLU A 27 6.09 -17.05 7.95
CA GLU A 27 7.51 -16.93 8.29
C GLU A 27 8.03 -15.53 7.97
N ILE A 28 7.62 -14.97 6.82
CA ILE A 28 7.95 -13.60 6.43
C ILE A 28 7.42 -12.60 7.46
N ALA A 29 6.16 -12.75 7.87
CA ALA A 29 5.54 -11.92 8.90
C ALA A 29 6.32 -11.97 10.23
N ALA A 30 6.72 -13.18 10.66
CA ALA A 30 7.51 -13.37 11.87
C ALA A 30 8.91 -12.72 11.78
N ARG A 31 9.55 -12.78 10.60
CA ARG A 31 10.90 -12.26 10.37
C ARG A 31 10.95 -10.74 10.24
N VAL A 32 9.90 -10.15 9.66
CA VAL A 32 9.79 -8.70 9.43
C VAL A 32 9.06 -7.99 10.58
N GLY A 33 8.45 -8.75 11.52
CA GLY A 33 7.70 -8.18 12.64
C GLY A 33 6.40 -7.50 12.22
N ARG A 34 5.79 -7.97 11.11
CA ARG A 34 4.58 -7.38 10.53
C ARG A 34 3.44 -8.40 10.48
N SER A 35 2.22 -7.92 10.27
CA SER A 35 1.05 -8.80 10.16
C SER A 35 1.05 -9.55 8.82
N LYS A 36 0.44 -10.75 8.81
CA LYS A 36 0.25 -11.53 7.57
C LYS A 36 -0.50 -10.74 6.49
N GLY A 37 -1.45 -9.90 6.89
CA GLY A 37 -2.21 -9.04 5.97
C GLY A 37 -1.34 -7.96 5.31
N ALA A 38 -0.37 -7.41 6.04
CA ALA A 38 0.60 -6.47 5.49
C ALA A 38 1.49 -7.15 4.44
N VAL A 39 2.00 -8.35 4.74
CA VAL A 39 2.78 -9.16 3.80
C VAL A 39 1.97 -9.46 2.53
N ALA A 40 0.73 -9.93 2.69
CA ALA A 40 -0.15 -10.23 1.57
C ALA A 40 -0.45 -9.00 0.71
N ALA A 41 -0.65 -7.82 1.32
CA ALA A 41 -0.86 -6.57 0.59
C ALA A 41 0.36 -6.21 -0.27
N VAL A 42 1.57 -6.30 0.30
CA VAL A 42 2.83 -6.00 -0.41
C VAL A 42 3.04 -6.92 -1.62
N LEU A 43 2.73 -8.20 -1.47
CA LEU A 43 2.83 -9.18 -2.55
C LEU A 43 1.76 -8.97 -3.62
N LYS A 44 0.54 -8.57 -3.22
CA LYS A 44 -0.55 -8.26 -4.14
C LYS A 44 -0.27 -7.01 -4.98
N THR A 45 0.33 -5.97 -4.39
CA THR A 45 0.68 -4.72 -5.09
C THR A 45 1.70 -4.91 -6.23
N LYS A 46 2.36 -6.08 -6.35
CA LYS A 46 3.24 -6.39 -7.49
C LYS A 46 2.49 -6.41 -8.84
N ASN A 47 1.17 -6.63 -8.84
CA ASN A 47 0.35 -6.77 -10.05
C ASN A 47 -0.51 -5.55 -10.41
N ASP A 48 -0.72 -4.61 -9.49
CA ASP A 48 -1.66 -3.50 -9.71
C ASP A 48 -0.94 -2.16 -9.54
N SER A 49 -0.77 -1.46 -10.66
CA SER A 49 -0.61 -0.01 -10.71
C SER A 49 -1.80 0.61 -9.97
N MET A 50 -1.61 0.98 -8.70
CA MET A 50 -2.68 1.62 -7.94
C MET A 50 -3.11 2.90 -8.67
N PRO A 51 -4.41 3.14 -8.89
CA PRO A 51 -4.87 4.43 -9.37
C PRO A 51 -4.43 5.50 -8.37
N GLU A 52 -3.90 6.62 -8.86
CA GLU A 52 -3.59 7.76 -8.01
C GLU A 52 -4.83 8.11 -7.19
N PRO A 53 -4.68 8.47 -5.90
CA PRO A 53 -5.81 8.83 -5.07
C PRO A 53 -6.52 10.02 -5.71
N MET A 54 -7.62 9.73 -6.40
CA MET A 54 -8.46 10.74 -7.02
C MET A 54 -8.99 11.60 -5.87
N GLY A 55 -8.45 12.81 -5.76
CA GLY A 55 -8.77 13.73 -4.68
C GLY A 55 -10.28 13.96 -4.60
N ARG A 56 -10.78 14.34 -3.41
CA ARG A 56 -12.18 14.77 -3.31
C ARG A 56 -12.38 15.94 -4.28
N PRO A 57 -13.42 15.91 -5.13
CA PRO A 57 -13.70 17.04 -6.01
C PRO A 57 -13.90 18.29 -5.16
N THR A 58 -13.23 19.38 -5.55
CA THR A 58 -13.36 20.67 -4.90
C THR A 58 -14.80 21.17 -5.02
N SER A 59 -15.32 21.76 -3.95
CA SER A 59 -16.71 22.25 -3.84
C SER A 59 -17.08 23.34 -4.88
N LEU A 60 -16.10 23.96 -5.54
CA LEU A 60 -16.31 24.97 -6.57
C LEU A 60 -16.04 24.36 -7.95
N ASN A 61 -17.08 24.29 -8.77
CA ASN A 61 -16.97 23.95 -10.19
C ASN A 61 -16.58 25.20 -10.99
N GLU A 62 -15.93 25.01 -12.15
CA GLU A 62 -15.51 26.09 -13.06
C GLU A 62 -16.64 27.08 -13.41
N ARG A 63 -17.91 26.63 -13.39
CA ARG A 63 -19.09 27.49 -13.57
C ARG A 63 -19.28 28.53 -12.46
N MET A 64 -18.92 28.22 -11.22
CA MET A 64 -19.03 29.15 -10.09
C MET A 64 -17.95 30.25 -10.13
N LEU A 65 -16.76 29.95 -10.67
CA LEU A 65 -15.67 30.93 -10.82
C LEU A 65 -15.96 31.99 -11.90
N ARG A 66 -16.88 31.74 -12.84
CA ARG A 66 -17.24 32.68 -13.92
C ARG A 66 -18.20 33.78 -13.50
N HIS A 67 -18.80 33.68 -12.32
CA HIS A 67 -19.83 34.58 -11.83
C HIS A 67 -19.37 35.43 -10.63
N VAL A 68 -18.05 35.54 -10.39
CA VAL A 68 -17.45 36.39 -9.35
C VAL A 68 -16.84 37.64 -9.97
#